data_AF-A0A6L9FLQ3-F1
#
_entry.id   AF-A0A6L9FLQ3-F1
#
_cell.length_a   1.000
_cell.length_b   1.000
_cell.length_c   1.000
_cell.angle_alpha   90.00
_cell.angle_beta   90.00
_cell.angle_gamma   90.00
#
_symmetry.space_group_name_H-M   'P 1'
#
loop_
_entity.id
_entity.type
_entity.pdbx_description
1 polymer ?
#
loop_
_entity_poly.entity_id
_entity_poly.type
_entity_poly.pdbx_seq_one_letter_code
_entity_poly.pdbx_strand_id
1 'polypeptide(L)'
;AWSESYQGLLDVRNEGTVAEVLNYIRESPVLSLPDKVESSENKFQRLTDKPEDDLEKDEASFLSGLKKFRSIKYSEVVNLGLYIDDKTPFSTKHGVKGAQFDNVLVVCGRGWNHYNWNQMLEWFKGGFPSNKRDTYERNRNLFYVSCSRAKHNLTLLFTQELSAKSVSALEGIFEKRNVLGSPFDA
;
A
#
# COMPACT_ATOMS: atom_id res chain seq x y z
N ALA A 1 -11.41 35.28 11.17
CA ALA A 1 -11.74 34.05 11.94
C ALA A 1 -11.80 32.81 11.04
N TRP A 2 -12.96 32.40 10.50
CA TRP A 2 -13.09 31.15 9.73
C TRP A 2 -12.15 31.05 8.51
N SER A 3 -12.08 32.10 7.69
CA SER A 3 -11.21 32.11 6.50
C SER A 3 -9.74 32.01 6.84
N GLU A 4 -9.30 32.68 7.92
CA GLU A 4 -7.90 32.66 8.39
C GLU A 4 -7.55 31.29 8.99
N SER A 5 -8.44 30.73 9.82
CA SER A 5 -8.25 29.40 10.39
C SER A 5 -8.18 28.33 9.29
N TYR A 6 -8.99 28.44 8.24
CA TYR A 6 -8.95 27.52 7.11
C TYR A 6 -7.69 27.70 6.25
N GLN A 7 -7.27 28.95 6.00
CA GLN A 7 -6.04 29.20 5.25
C GLN A 7 -4.82 28.65 6.00
N GLY A 8 -4.69 28.92 7.29
CA GLY A 8 -3.60 28.36 8.10
C GLY A 8 -3.67 26.82 8.17
N LEU A 9 -4.86 26.23 8.15
CA LEU A 9 -4.99 24.77 8.04
C LEU A 9 -4.42 24.26 6.72
N LEU A 10 -4.69 24.93 5.60
CA LEU A 10 -4.14 24.54 4.30
C LEU A 10 -2.62 24.63 4.29
N ASP A 11 -2.05 25.67 4.89
CA ASP A 11 -0.61 25.89 4.96
C ASP A 11 0.06 24.76 5.77
N VAL A 12 -0.44 24.46 6.98
CA VAL A 12 0.08 23.38 7.84
C VAL A 12 -0.11 22.00 7.19
N ARG A 13 -1.20 21.78 6.44
CA ARG A 13 -1.41 20.52 5.70
C ARG A 13 -0.38 20.27 4.60
N ASN A 14 0.19 21.32 4.01
CA ASN A 14 1.16 21.21 2.92
C ASN A 14 2.59 20.99 3.42
N GLU A 15 2.97 21.67 4.50
CA GLU A 15 4.37 21.72 4.96
C GLU A 15 4.61 20.91 6.23
N GLY A 16 3.57 20.76 7.05
CA GLY A 16 3.66 20.17 8.38
C GLY A 16 3.48 18.66 8.45
N THR A 17 3.59 18.18 9.67
CA THR A 17 3.42 16.80 10.11
C THR A 17 1.99 16.54 10.56
N VAL A 18 1.66 15.26 10.76
CA VAL A 18 0.39 14.86 11.38
C VAL A 18 0.21 15.50 12.76
N ALA A 19 1.26 15.60 13.57
CA ALA A 19 1.20 16.27 14.87
C ALA A 19 0.78 17.74 14.74
N GLU A 20 1.42 18.48 13.83
CA GLU A 20 1.18 19.92 13.66
C GLU A 20 -0.24 20.19 13.16
N VAL A 21 -0.75 19.38 12.22
CA VAL A 21 -2.14 19.50 11.76
C VAL A 21 -3.14 19.21 12.89
N LEU A 22 -2.94 18.13 13.65
CA LEU A 22 -3.84 17.78 14.76
C LEU A 22 -3.85 18.85 15.86
N ASN A 23 -2.67 19.37 16.20
CA ASN A 23 -2.52 20.45 17.19
C ASN A 23 -3.17 21.75 16.69
N TYR A 24 -2.93 22.14 15.43
CA TYR A 24 -3.54 23.33 14.84
C TYR A 24 -5.07 23.27 14.87
N ILE A 25 -5.67 22.10 14.58
CA ILE A 25 -7.13 21.93 14.66
C ILE A 25 -7.61 22.06 16.10
N ARG A 26 -6.89 21.45 17.07
CA ARG A 26 -7.24 21.51 18.50
C ARG A 26 -7.13 22.90 19.12
N GLU A 27 -6.17 23.70 18.66
CA GLU A 27 -5.93 25.06 19.14
C GLU A 27 -6.84 26.09 18.46
N SER A 28 -7.48 25.71 17.35
CA SER A 28 -8.38 26.58 16.61
C SER A 28 -9.71 26.79 17.35
N PRO A 29 -10.20 28.04 17.45
CA PRO A 29 -11.49 28.33 18.10
C PRO A 29 -12.70 27.92 17.25
N VAL A 30 -12.51 27.57 15.98
CA VAL A 30 -13.60 27.31 15.02
C VAL A 30 -13.55 25.92 14.38
N LEU A 31 -12.43 25.21 14.50
CA LEU A 31 -12.28 23.85 13.97
C LEU A 31 -12.37 22.85 15.12
N SER A 32 -12.79 21.63 14.79
CA SER A 32 -12.81 20.52 15.76
C SER A 32 -12.36 19.23 15.09
N LEU A 33 -11.73 18.38 15.90
CA LEU A 33 -11.40 17.02 15.47
C LEU A 33 -12.66 16.14 15.57
N PRO A 34 -12.81 15.12 14.71
CA PRO A 34 -13.82 14.10 14.91
C PRO A 34 -13.61 13.36 16.24
N ASP A 35 -14.68 12.98 16.95
CA ASP A 35 -14.64 12.39 18.30
C ASP A 35 -13.66 11.21 18.44
N LYS A 36 -13.55 10.37 17.39
CA LYS A 36 -12.62 9.23 17.39
C LYS A 36 -11.16 9.67 17.38
N VAL A 37 -10.85 10.73 16.63
CA VAL A 37 -9.50 11.30 16.54
C VAL A 37 -9.17 12.00 17.85
N GLU A 38 -10.11 12.78 18.39
CA GLU A 38 -9.96 13.45 19.68
C GLU A 38 -9.75 12.44 20.83
N SER A 39 -10.52 11.36 20.87
CA SER A 39 -10.35 10.29 21.86
C SER A 39 -8.97 9.63 21.77
N SER A 40 -8.46 9.43 20.55
CA SER A 40 -7.12 8.91 20.31
C SER A 40 -6.04 9.89 20.79
N GLU A 41 -6.22 11.18 20.52
CA GLU A 41 -5.32 12.25 20.97
C GLU A 41 -5.28 12.36 22.50
N ASN A 42 -6.43 12.29 23.15
CA ASN A 42 -6.54 12.31 24.60
C ASN A 42 -5.90 11.06 25.22
N LYS A 43 -5.95 9.90 24.54
CA LYS A 43 -5.21 8.71 24.98
C LYS A 43 -3.70 8.90 24.79
N PHE A 44 -3.27 9.47 23.66
CA PHE A 44 -1.87 9.77 23.39
C PHE A 44 -1.26 10.69 24.44
N GLN A 45 -1.95 11.78 24.79
CA GLN A 45 -1.49 12.72 25.81
C GLN A 45 -1.37 12.03 27.18
N ARG A 46 -2.42 11.32 27.61
CA ARG A 46 -2.41 10.57 28.87
C ARG A 46 -1.27 9.57 28.97
N LEU A 47 -0.92 8.88 27.89
CA LEU A 47 0.21 7.93 27.87
C LEU A 47 1.56 8.63 27.78
N THR A 48 1.63 9.82 27.19
CA THR A 48 2.85 10.61 27.11
C THR A 48 3.22 11.21 28.47
N ASP A 49 2.21 11.56 29.28
CA ASP A 49 2.39 12.14 30.61
C ASP A 49 2.72 11.09 31.70
N LYS A 50 2.50 9.80 31.40
CA LYS A 50 2.89 8.70 32.30
C LYS A 50 4.41 8.46 32.25
N PRO A 51 5.07 8.15 33.39
CA PRO A 51 6.43 7.64 33.40
C PRO A 51 6.57 6.36 32.57
N GLU A 52 7.70 6.19 31.89
CA GLU A 52 7.93 5.03 31.01
C GLU A 52 7.88 3.69 31.76
N ASP A 53 8.33 3.68 33.01
CA ASP A 53 8.31 2.50 33.89
C ASP A 53 6.88 2.07 34.29
N ASP A 54 5.90 2.97 34.17
CA ASP A 54 4.50 2.72 34.49
C ASP A 54 3.66 2.33 33.26
N LEU A 55 4.27 2.31 32.06
CA LEU A 55 3.59 1.91 30.83
C LEU A 55 3.55 0.40 30.71
N GLU A 56 2.35 -0.14 30.53
CA GLU A 56 2.22 -1.53 30.09
C GLU A 56 2.84 -1.71 28.70
N LYS A 57 3.32 -2.92 28.41
CA LYS A 57 4.00 -3.23 27.14
C LYS A 57 3.17 -2.84 25.90
N ASP A 58 1.86 -3.06 25.96
CA ASP A 58 0.94 -2.72 24.86
C ASP A 58 0.72 -1.20 24.76
N GLU A 59 0.69 -0.48 25.89
CA GLU A 59 0.63 0.99 25.92
C GLU A 59 1.90 1.61 25.33
N ALA A 60 3.08 1.09 25.69
CA ALA A 60 4.36 1.54 25.15
C ALA A 60 4.46 1.30 23.63
N SER A 61 4.02 0.13 23.15
CA SER A 61 3.97 -0.20 21.72
C SER A 61 3.02 0.75 20.96
N PHE A 62 1.82 0.98 21.50
CA PHE A 62 0.85 1.91 20.94
C PHE A 62 1.39 3.35 20.90
N LEU A 63 2.01 3.82 21.99
CA LEU A 63 2.59 5.15 22.08
C LEU A 63 3.73 5.34 21.07
N SER A 64 4.62 4.35 20.96
CA SER A 64 5.71 4.35 19.97
C SER A 64 5.18 4.41 18.53
N GLY A 65 4.15 3.61 18.22
CA GLY A 65 3.47 3.64 16.93
C GLY A 65 2.87 5.00 16.60
N LEU A 66 2.17 5.61 17.56
CA LEU A 66 1.60 6.94 17.40
C LEU A 66 2.66 8.04 17.28
N LYS A 67 3.75 8.00 18.07
CA LYS A 67 4.87 8.96 17.93
C LYS A 67 5.45 8.92 16.52
N LYS A 68 5.67 7.72 15.97
CA LYS A 68 6.13 7.54 14.58
C LYS A 68 5.10 8.10 13.59
N PHE A 69 3.84 7.73 13.70
CA PHE A 69 2.77 8.23 12.83
C PHE A 69 2.67 9.76 12.85
N ARG A 70 2.75 10.36 14.05
CA ARG A 70 2.72 11.82 14.27
C ARG A 70 3.87 12.57 13.58
N SER A 71 5.03 11.93 13.43
CA SER A 71 6.19 12.50 12.74
C SER A 71 6.11 12.45 11.20
N ILE A 72 5.11 11.76 10.64
CA ILE A 72 4.92 11.68 9.19
C ILE A 72 4.43 13.03 8.67
N LYS A 73 4.95 13.47 7.51
CA LYS A 73 4.44 14.65 6.79
C LYS A 73 2.97 14.46 6.43
N TYR A 74 2.13 15.46 6.67
CA TYR A 74 0.69 15.32 6.42
C TYR A 74 0.37 15.11 4.94
N SER A 75 1.24 15.56 4.04
CA SER A 75 1.17 15.27 2.60
C SER A 75 1.11 13.77 2.27
N GLU A 76 1.76 12.90 3.05
CA GLU A 76 1.65 11.44 2.90
C GLU A 76 0.25 10.94 3.22
N VAL A 77 -0.44 11.52 4.21
CA VAL A 77 -1.83 11.20 4.55
C VAL A 77 -2.77 11.68 3.45
N VAL A 78 -2.52 12.86 2.88
CA VAL A 78 -3.26 13.36 1.71
C VAL A 78 -3.08 12.41 0.52
N ASN A 79 -1.84 12.00 0.23
CA ASN A 79 -1.54 11.05 -0.84
C ASN A 79 -2.19 9.69 -0.60
N LEU A 80 -2.22 9.21 0.64
CA LEU A 80 -2.95 8.00 1.02
C LEU A 80 -4.46 8.16 0.78
N GLY A 81 -5.04 9.31 1.11
CA GLY A 81 -6.44 9.62 0.80
C GLY A 81 -6.72 9.60 -0.70
N LEU A 82 -5.87 10.24 -1.50
CA LEU A 82 -5.94 10.19 -2.96
C LEU A 82 -5.81 8.75 -3.49
N TYR A 83 -4.96 7.94 -2.87
CA TYR A 83 -4.79 6.53 -3.22
C TYR A 83 -6.07 5.72 -2.95
N ILE A 84 -6.67 5.89 -1.77
CA ILE A 84 -7.91 5.22 -1.38
C ILE A 84 -9.09 5.64 -2.27
N ASP A 85 -9.16 6.92 -2.65
CA ASP A 85 -10.20 7.48 -3.52
C ASP A 85 -10.00 7.15 -5.02
N ASP A 86 -9.10 6.23 -5.38
CA ASP A 86 -8.71 5.87 -6.75
C ASP A 86 -8.28 7.09 -7.61
N LYS A 87 -7.82 8.19 -6.97
CA LYS A 87 -7.25 9.38 -7.64
C LYS A 87 -5.75 9.25 -7.90
N THR A 88 -5.16 8.11 -7.57
CA THR A 88 -3.78 7.78 -7.92
C THR A 88 -3.75 6.65 -8.95
N PRO A 89 -2.67 6.52 -9.75
CA PRO A 89 -2.51 5.40 -10.67
C PRO A 89 -2.26 4.05 -9.97
N PHE A 90 -2.26 3.99 -8.64
CA PHE A 90 -2.07 2.77 -7.86
C PHE A 90 -3.43 2.32 -7.31
N SER A 91 -3.84 1.08 -7.53
CA SER A 91 -5.10 0.54 -6.98
C SER A 91 -4.97 -0.95 -6.64
N THR A 92 -5.39 -1.35 -5.44
CA THR A 92 -5.48 -2.75 -5.00
C THR A 92 -6.82 -3.37 -5.38
N LYS A 93 -7.01 -3.56 -6.69
CA LYS A 93 -7.88 -4.55 -7.34
C LYS A 93 -9.39 -4.61 -7.02
N HIS A 94 -9.94 -3.83 -6.09
CA HIS A 94 -11.39 -3.78 -5.87
C HIS A 94 -12.08 -2.65 -6.67
N GLY A 95 -11.35 -1.61 -7.11
CA GLY A 95 -11.90 -0.49 -7.91
C GLY A 95 -11.74 -0.61 -9.43
N VAL A 96 -10.88 -1.50 -9.94
CA VAL A 96 -10.43 -1.50 -11.35
C VAL A 96 -11.16 -2.49 -12.28
N LYS A 97 -12.34 -3.01 -11.92
CA LYS A 97 -13.10 -3.90 -12.81
C LYS A 97 -13.74 -3.12 -13.96
N GLY A 98 -12.96 -2.89 -15.03
CA GLY A 98 -13.41 -2.23 -16.27
C GLY A 98 -12.49 -1.11 -16.74
N ALA A 99 -11.67 -0.55 -15.85
CA ALA A 99 -10.67 0.46 -16.21
C ALA A 99 -9.51 -0.15 -17.01
N GLN A 100 -8.98 0.61 -17.95
CA GLN A 100 -7.78 0.30 -18.73
C GLN A 100 -6.88 1.54 -18.76
N PHE A 101 -5.57 1.33 -18.73
CA PHE A 101 -4.56 2.38 -18.68
C PHE A 101 -3.54 2.20 -19.81
N ASP A 102 -2.96 3.30 -20.31
CA ASP A 102 -2.00 3.24 -21.41
C ASP A 102 -0.72 2.47 -21.03
N ASN A 103 -0.21 2.75 -19.82
CA ASN A 103 0.99 2.14 -19.25
C ASN A 103 0.65 1.53 -17.89
N VAL A 104 1.00 0.26 -17.67
CA VAL A 104 0.75 -0.44 -16.40
C VAL A 104 2.03 -1.09 -15.90
N LEU A 105 2.39 -0.78 -14.66
CA LEU A 105 3.39 -1.53 -13.88
C LEU A 105 2.67 -2.42 -12.88
N VAL A 106 2.87 -3.73 -12.98
CA VAL A 106 2.38 -4.70 -11.99
C VAL A 106 3.54 -5.11 -11.09
N VAL A 107 3.42 -4.83 -9.79
CA VAL A 107 4.41 -5.25 -8.80
C VAL A 107 3.96 -6.56 -8.16
N CYS A 108 4.64 -7.65 -8.50
CA CYS A 108 4.36 -9.02 -8.06
C CYS A 108 5.10 -9.34 -6.75
N GLY A 109 4.63 -8.78 -5.62
CA GLY A 109 5.20 -9.01 -4.27
C GLY A 109 4.46 -10.04 -3.40
N ARG A 110 4.98 -10.34 -2.19
CA ARG A 110 4.39 -11.25 -1.17
C ARG A 110 3.46 -10.56 -0.18
N GLY A 111 2.97 -9.35 -0.48
CA GLY A 111 2.18 -8.55 0.48
C GLY A 111 0.88 -9.21 0.95
N TRP A 112 0.34 -10.20 0.22
CA TRP A 112 -0.86 -10.94 0.58
C TRP A 112 -0.61 -12.45 0.54
N ASN A 113 -0.77 -13.13 1.68
CA ASN A 113 -0.48 -14.56 1.87
C ASN A 113 -1.27 -15.52 0.96
N HIS A 114 -2.34 -15.06 0.31
CA HIS A 114 -3.15 -15.88 -0.59
C HIS A 114 -2.57 -16.01 -2.01
N TYR A 115 -1.55 -15.24 -2.36
CA TYR A 115 -1.00 -15.21 -3.71
C TYR A 115 0.49 -15.57 -3.72
N ASN A 116 0.84 -16.53 -4.58
CA ASN A 116 2.20 -17.00 -4.79
C ASN A 116 2.48 -17.09 -6.29
N TRP A 117 3.13 -16.04 -6.82
CA TRP A 117 3.41 -15.92 -8.25
C TRP A 117 4.37 -16.98 -8.76
N ASN A 118 5.43 -17.28 -8.01
CA ASN A 118 6.39 -18.33 -8.40
C ASN A 118 5.69 -19.68 -8.53
N GLN A 119 4.89 -20.07 -7.53
CA GLN A 119 4.16 -21.33 -7.58
C GLN A 119 3.16 -21.39 -8.75
N MET A 120 2.43 -20.29 -9.01
CA MET A 120 1.51 -20.24 -10.13
C MET A 120 2.25 -20.40 -11.47
N LEU A 121 3.40 -19.73 -11.65
CA LEU A 121 4.22 -19.81 -12.86
C LEU A 121 4.84 -21.21 -13.04
N GLU A 122 5.28 -21.86 -11.97
CA GLU A 122 5.75 -23.26 -12.00
C GLU A 122 4.68 -24.22 -12.54
N TRP A 123 3.43 -24.00 -12.13
CA TRP A 123 2.29 -24.82 -12.56
C TRP A 123 1.74 -24.43 -13.95
N PHE A 124 2.14 -23.29 -14.49
CA PHE A 124 1.56 -22.72 -15.71
C PHE A 124 1.72 -23.64 -16.92
N LYS A 125 2.91 -24.25 -17.09
CA LYS A 125 3.20 -25.23 -18.17
C LYS A 125 3.15 -26.68 -17.68
N GLY A 126 3.53 -26.94 -16.43
CA GLY A 126 3.69 -28.29 -15.87
C GLY A 126 2.43 -28.91 -15.26
N GLY A 127 1.32 -28.16 -15.22
CA GLY A 127 0.12 -28.55 -14.50
C GLY A 127 0.22 -28.28 -13.00
N PHE A 128 -0.94 -28.30 -12.32
CA PHE A 128 -1.06 -28.10 -10.88
C PHE A 128 -1.56 -29.38 -10.20
N PRO A 129 -1.27 -29.58 -8.90
CA PRO A 129 -1.83 -30.70 -8.13
C PRO A 129 -3.36 -30.70 -8.15
N SER A 130 -4.00 -31.87 -8.25
CA SER A 130 -5.47 -31.98 -8.37
C SER A 130 -6.25 -31.29 -7.25
N ASN A 131 -5.71 -31.26 -6.03
CA ASN A 131 -6.27 -30.58 -4.86
C ASN A 131 -5.94 -29.07 -4.76
N LYS A 132 -5.29 -28.49 -5.77
CA LYS A 132 -4.86 -27.07 -5.78
C LYS A 132 -5.48 -26.25 -6.91
N ARG A 133 -6.55 -26.75 -7.55
CA ARG A 133 -7.26 -26.06 -8.63
C ARG A 133 -7.66 -24.63 -8.25
N ASP A 134 -8.35 -24.46 -7.13
CA ASP A 134 -8.85 -23.14 -6.71
C ASP A 134 -7.71 -22.15 -6.44
N THR A 135 -6.60 -22.62 -5.86
CA THR A 135 -5.41 -21.81 -5.64
C THR A 135 -4.79 -21.37 -6.96
N TYR A 136 -4.62 -22.31 -7.90
CA TYR A 136 -4.06 -22.01 -9.21
C TYR A 136 -4.94 -21.03 -9.98
N GLU A 137 -6.24 -21.30 -10.09
CA GLU A 137 -7.18 -20.46 -10.82
C GLU A 137 -7.28 -19.06 -10.22
N ARG A 138 -7.28 -18.93 -8.89
CA ARG A 138 -7.26 -17.62 -8.22
C ARG A 138 -6.01 -16.81 -8.56
N ASN A 139 -4.83 -17.42 -8.51
CA ASN A 139 -3.57 -16.76 -8.84
C ASN A 139 -3.49 -16.41 -10.34
N ARG A 140 -3.85 -17.35 -11.21
CA ARG A 140 -3.87 -17.17 -12.67
C ARG A 140 -4.86 -16.07 -13.08
N ASN A 141 -6.07 -16.07 -12.52
CA ASN A 141 -7.08 -15.05 -12.84
C ASN A 141 -6.63 -13.66 -12.35
N LEU A 142 -5.96 -13.59 -11.19
CA LEU A 142 -5.35 -12.34 -10.75
C LEU A 142 -4.26 -11.87 -11.73
N PHE A 143 -3.35 -12.76 -12.10
CA PHE A 143 -2.28 -12.48 -13.06
C PHE A 143 -2.85 -11.94 -14.38
N TYR A 144 -3.82 -12.65 -14.94
CA TYR A 144 -4.50 -12.29 -16.19
C TYR A 144 -5.20 -10.92 -16.09
N VAL A 145 -5.95 -10.67 -15.02
CA VAL A 145 -6.64 -9.39 -14.82
C VAL A 145 -5.66 -8.23 -14.70
N SER A 146 -4.53 -8.43 -14.01
CA SER A 146 -3.49 -7.40 -13.87
C SER A 146 -2.82 -7.09 -15.21
N CYS A 147 -2.45 -8.12 -15.98
CA CYS A 147 -1.81 -7.94 -17.29
C CYS A 147 -2.76 -7.28 -18.30
N SER A 148 -4.05 -7.63 -18.28
CA SER A 148 -5.07 -7.11 -19.22
C SER A 148 -5.51 -5.67 -18.96
N ARG A 149 -4.95 -4.97 -17.96
CA ARG A 149 -5.23 -3.54 -17.73
C ARG A 149 -4.44 -2.63 -18.67
N ALA A 150 -3.32 -3.10 -19.22
CA ALA A 150 -2.48 -2.33 -20.12
C ALA A 150 -3.09 -2.24 -21.53
N LYS A 151 -3.14 -1.05 -22.11
CA LYS A 151 -3.48 -0.84 -23.53
C LYS A 151 -2.25 -0.87 -24.44
N HIS A 152 -1.14 -0.28 -23.98
CA HIS A 152 0.07 -0.12 -24.78
C HIS A 152 1.29 -0.78 -24.15
N ASN A 153 1.64 -0.39 -22.92
CA ASN A 153 2.86 -0.89 -22.27
C ASN A 153 2.55 -1.60 -20.96
N LEU A 154 3.04 -2.83 -20.82
CA LEU A 154 2.95 -3.63 -19.61
C LEU A 154 4.35 -3.94 -19.09
N THR A 155 4.62 -3.57 -17.84
CA THR A 155 5.84 -3.97 -17.12
C THR A 155 5.45 -4.82 -15.92
N LEU A 156 6.09 -5.98 -15.76
CA LEU A 156 5.94 -6.85 -14.59
C LEU A 156 7.22 -6.78 -13.76
N LEU A 157 7.11 -6.31 -12.52
CA LEU A 157 8.21 -6.29 -11.56
C LEU A 157 7.98 -7.38 -10.52
N PHE A 158 8.80 -8.43 -10.56
CA PHE A 158 8.79 -9.48 -9.54
C PHE A 158 9.78 -9.12 -8.43
N THR A 159 9.28 -8.97 -7.20
CA THR A 159 10.10 -8.71 -6.02
C THR A 159 10.32 -9.98 -5.19
N GLN A 160 10.01 -11.13 -5.77
CA GLN A 160 10.21 -12.46 -5.18
C GLN A 160 11.20 -13.23 -6.02
N GLU A 161 11.94 -14.12 -5.38
CA GLU A 161 12.75 -15.10 -6.09
C GLU A 161 11.85 -15.99 -6.96
N LEU A 162 12.23 -16.14 -8.23
CA LEU A 162 11.56 -16.98 -9.21
C LEU A 162 12.45 -18.17 -9.55
N SER A 163 11.88 -19.37 -9.58
CA SER A 163 12.59 -20.55 -10.05
C SER A 163 12.83 -20.49 -11.56
N ALA A 164 13.81 -21.27 -12.04
CA ALA A 164 14.09 -21.36 -13.48
C ALA A 164 12.85 -21.79 -14.30
N LYS A 165 11.97 -22.62 -13.72
CA LYS A 165 10.69 -23.00 -14.34
C LYS A 165 9.76 -21.80 -14.50
N SER A 166 9.66 -20.94 -13.48
CA SER A 166 8.85 -19.72 -13.54
C SER A 166 9.40 -18.72 -14.54
N VAL A 167 10.72 -18.53 -14.59
CA VAL A 167 11.36 -17.67 -15.58
C VAL A 167 11.10 -18.21 -16.99
N SER A 168 11.27 -19.52 -17.23
CA SER A 168 10.96 -20.15 -18.52
C SER A 168 9.47 -20.08 -18.91
N ALA A 169 8.57 -20.06 -17.91
CA ALA A 169 7.15 -19.80 -18.15
C ALA A 169 6.95 -18.35 -18.64
N LEU A 170 7.56 -17.36 -17.96
CA LEU A 170 7.51 -15.95 -18.34
C LEU A 170 8.13 -15.69 -19.71
N GLU A 171 9.30 -16.25 -20.01
CA GLU A 171 9.94 -16.17 -21.34
C GLU A 171 9.04 -16.76 -22.43
N GLY A 172 8.24 -17.78 -22.10
CA GLY A 172 7.27 -18.36 -23.03
C GLY A 172 6.02 -17.49 -23.25
N ILE A 173 5.62 -16.68 -22.27
CA ILE A 173 4.45 -15.80 -22.35
C ILE A 173 4.82 -14.46 -22.98
N PHE A 174 5.95 -13.89 -22.58
CA PHE A 174 6.36 -12.52 -22.91
C PHE A 174 7.56 -12.45 -23.86
N GLU A 175 8.08 -13.58 -24.32
CA GLU A 175 9.31 -13.69 -25.10
C GLU A 175 10.57 -13.40 -24.27
N LYS A 176 11.64 -14.18 -24.51
CA LYS A 176 12.90 -14.06 -23.76
C LYS A 176 13.51 -12.66 -23.79
N ARG A 177 13.42 -11.95 -24.93
CA ARG A 177 13.99 -10.59 -25.08
C ARG A 177 13.36 -9.55 -24.16
N ASN A 178 12.17 -9.81 -23.62
CA ASN A 178 11.44 -8.90 -22.73
C ASN A 178 11.63 -9.24 -21.24
N VAL A 179 12.43 -10.27 -20.93
CA VAL A 179 12.79 -10.63 -19.56
C VAL A 179 14.18 -10.09 -19.27
N LEU A 180 14.27 -9.16 -18.31
CA LEU A 180 15.51 -8.50 -17.92
C LEU A 180 15.94 -8.95 -16.52
N GLY A 181 17.25 -9.08 -16.30
CA GLY A 181 17.82 -9.36 -14.97
C GLY A 181 17.58 -10.80 -14.49
N SER A 182 17.85 -11.79 -15.33
CA SER A 182 17.81 -13.20 -14.93
C SER A 182 18.64 -13.40 -13.65
N PRO A 183 18.08 -13.99 -12.58
CA PRO A 183 18.84 -14.28 -11.36
C PRO A 183 19.91 -15.37 -11.56
N PHE A 184 19.97 -15.98 -12.75
CA PHE A 184 20.90 -17.05 -13.11
C PHE A 184 22.02 -16.58 -14.04
N ASP A 185 21.96 -15.33 -14.52
CA ASP A 185 23.03 -14.72 -15.31
C ASP A 185 23.96 -14.00 -14.34
N ALA A 186 24.87 -14.76 -13.71
CA ALA A 186 26.00 -14.26 -12.93
C ALA A 186 27.26 -14.23 -13.79
#